data_AF-A0A0S8GHJ9-F1
#
_entry.id   AF-A0A0S8GHJ9-F1
#
_cell.length_a   1.000
_cell.length_b   1.000
_cell.length_c   1.000
_cell.angle_alpha   90.00
_cell.angle_beta   90.00
_cell.angle_gamma   90.00
#
_symmetry.space_group_name_H-M   'P 1'
#
loop_
_entity.id
_entity.type
_entity.pdbx_description
1 polymer ?
#
loop_
_entity_poly.entity_id
_entity_poly.type
_entity_poly.pdbx_seq_one_letter_code
_entity_poly.pdbx_strand_id
1 'polypeptide(L)'
;MGFAPGDTLVDTLLVTVRIPSRIGLYVNGNTEFDLSDPGVTYPPAAFPGYYDPTLVAGGNADGIDLQVFSNSGVMIWQLETSGSGDFTPTIALDQLYYAIDGTGNPPDGIDPPAGWTAFTNAYVGIASGGKTTGWSSRNQDYVFQAETDDDPTAGATVIIYYRLYAQ
;
A
#
# COMPACT_ATOMS: atom_id res chain seq x y z
N MET A 1 50.15 9.42 -23.46
CA MET A 1 51.27 10.35 -23.19
C MET A 1 51.58 11.11 -24.46
N GLY A 2 51.04 12.32 -24.58
CA GLY A 2 51.45 13.28 -25.62
C GLY A 2 52.54 14.19 -25.07
N PHE A 3 53.47 14.61 -25.95
CA PHE A 3 54.38 15.74 -25.70
C PHE A 3 54.00 16.87 -26.66
N ALA A 4 53.95 18.12 -26.18
CA ALA A 4 53.68 19.31 -27.00
C ALA A 4 54.57 20.48 -26.56
N PRO A 5 54.96 21.40 -27.47
CA PRO A 5 55.62 22.66 -27.12
C PRO A 5 54.73 23.58 -26.27
N GLY A 6 55.35 24.58 -25.64
CA GLY A 6 54.91 25.20 -24.39
C GLY A 6 53.78 26.24 -24.43
N ASP A 7 52.57 25.83 -24.81
CA ASP A 7 51.37 26.64 -24.52
C ASP A 7 50.08 25.86 -24.19
N THR A 8 49.77 24.67 -24.72
CA THR A 8 48.72 23.78 -24.17
C THR A 8 48.81 22.33 -24.70
N LEU A 9 48.57 21.33 -23.83
CA LEU A 9 48.39 19.92 -24.20
C LEU A 9 47.07 19.39 -23.59
N VAL A 10 46.22 18.77 -24.42
CA VAL A 10 44.97 18.11 -24.00
C VAL A 10 45.05 16.63 -24.34
N ASP A 11 44.79 15.77 -23.37
CA ASP A 11 44.68 14.31 -23.52
C ASP A 11 43.26 13.90 -23.07
N THR A 12 42.71 12.81 -23.62
CA THR A 12 41.35 12.37 -23.32
C THR A 12 41.29 10.87 -23.03
N LEU A 13 40.36 10.48 -22.17
CA LEU A 13 40.06 9.09 -21.86
C LEU A 13 38.55 8.85 -21.92
N LEU A 14 38.16 7.59 -22.13
CA LEU A 14 36.77 7.17 -22.10
C LEU A 14 36.42 6.55 -20.74
N VAL A 15 35.35 7.04 -20.13
CA VAL A 15 34.72 6.43 -18.94
C VAL A 15 33.36 5.87 -19.34
N THR A 16 33.07 4.64 -18.93
CA THR A 16 31.76 4.00 -19.14
C THR A 16 31.09 3.72 -17.79
N VAL A 17 29.84 4.14 -17.65
CA VAL A 17 28.98 3.84 -16.49
C VAL A 17 27.84 2.92 -16.94
N ARG A 18 27.54 1.88 -16.16
CA ARG A 18 26.42 0.96 -16.41
C ARG A 18 25.52 0.92 -15.18
N ILE A 19 24.25 1.29 -15.36
CA ILE A 19 23.22 1.25 -14.32
C ILE A 19 22.16 0.24 -14.73
N PRO A 20 21.86 -0.80 -13.92
CA PRO A 20 20.83 -1.76 -14.26
C PRO A 20 19.43 -1.17 -14.06
N SER A 21 18.46 -1.65 -14.86
CA SER A 21 17.04 -1.43 -14.58
C SER A 21 16.63 -2.21 -13.33
N ARG A 22 15.90 -1.56 -12.43
CA ARG A 22 15.44 -2.08 -11.15
C ARG A 22 14.07 -1.51 -10.82
N ILE A 23 13.28 -2.32 -10.12
CA ILE A 23 12.11 -1.90 -9.38
C ILE A 23 12.37 -2.10 -7.89
N GLY A 24 11.70 -1.31 -7.06
CA GLY A 24 11.75 -1.40 -5.60
C GLY A 24 10.36 -1.26 -5.01
N LEU A 25 10.06 -2.09 -4.02
CA LEU A 25 8.83 -2.06 -3.24
C LEU A 25 9.22 -1.88 -1.77
N TYR A 26 8.58 -0.92 -1.11
CA TYR A 26 8.67 -0.71 0.33
C TYR A 26 7.26 -0.74 0.91
N VAL A 27 7.07 -1.52 1.96
CA VAL A 27 5.80 -1.70 2.68
C VAL A 27 6.08 -1.59 4.17
N ASN A 28 5.33 -0.75 4.87
CA ASN A 28 5.39 -0.61 6.32
C ASN A 28 4.01 -0.19 6.85
N GLY A 29 3.73 -0.48 8.11
CA GLY A 29 2.47 -0.11 8.76
C GLY A 29 1.58 -1.31 9.03
N ASN A 30 1.95 -2.12 10.02
CA ASN A 30 0.97 -3.00 10.63
C ASN A 30 -0.16 -2.14 11.21
N THR A 31 -1.41 -2.56 10.98
CA THR A 31 -2.62 -1.87 11.44
C THR A 31 -3.40 -2.74 12.42
N GLU A 32 -4.06 -2.11 13.37
CA GLU A 32 -4.96 -2.77 14.33
C GLU A 32 -6.29 -2.02 14.41
N PHE A 33 -7.38 -2.77 14.41
CA PHE A 33 -8.74 -2.27 14.60
C PHE A 33 -9.26 -2.82 15.93
N ASP A 34 -9.12 -2.04 17.00
CA ASP A 34 -9.62 -2.39 18.33
C ASP A 34 -10.99 -1.75 18.58
N LEU A 35 -12.06 -2.48 18.30
CA LEU A 35 -13.43 -2.02 18.57
C LEU A 35 -13.77 -1.97 20.07
N SER A 36 -12.85 -2.41 20.94
CA SER A 36 -12.95 -2.25 22.40
C SER A 36 -12.25 -1.00 22.94
N ASP A 37 -11.51 -0.27 22.09
CA ASP A 37 -10.90 1.00 22.45
C ASP A 37 -11.98 2.01 22.89
N PRO A 38 -11.85 2.68 24.06
CA PRO A 38 -12.85 3.62 24.55
C PRO A 38 -13.08 4.86 23.66
N GLY A 39 -12.17 5.14 22.73
CA GLY A 39 -12.31 6.17 21.69
C GLY A 39 -13.16 5.72 20.50
N VAL A 40 -13.44 4.42 20.37
CA VAL A 40 -14.29 3.86 19.32
C VAL A 40 -15.72 3.72 19.84
N THR A 41 -16.70 4.20 19.06
CA THR A 41 -18.13 3.99 19.38
C THR A 41 -18.60 2.71 18.72
N TYR A 42 -18.64 1.62 19.47
CA TYR A 42 -19.19 0.32 19.06
C TYR A 42 -20.30 -0.13 20.03
N PRO A 43 -21.43 -0.70 19.56
CA PRO A 43 -21.78 -0.95 18.16
C PRO A 43 -22.15 0.35 17.40
N PRO A 44 -22.11 0.34 16.05
CA PRO A 44 -22.51 1.48 15.23
C PRO A 44 -24.03 1.70 15.31
N ALA A 45 -24.48 2.89 14.92
CA ALA A 45 -25.93 3.21 14.89
C ALA A 45 -26.68 2.49 13.75
N ALA A 46 -25.97 2.15 12.68
CA ALA A 46 -26.45 1.36 11.56
C ALA A 46 -25.36 0.38 11.13
N PHE A 47 -25.76 -0.83 10.73
CA PHE A 47 -24.85 -1.80 10.15
C PHE A 47 -24.95 -1.78 8.60
N PRO A 48 -23.83 -2.01 7.90
CA PRO A 48 -22.48 -2.19 8.44
C PRO A 48 -21.90 -0.87 8.99
N GLY A 49 -21.01 -0.95 9.97
CA GLY A 49 -20.28 0.21 10.49
C GLY A 49 -18.83 0.22 10.00
N TYR A 50 -18.26 1.40 9.75
CA TYR A 50 -16.88 1.53 9.24
C TYR A 50 -15.94 2.15 10.26
N TYR A 51 -14.80 1.50 10.47
CA TYR A 51 -13.85 1.86 11.51
C TYR A 51 -12.47 2.09 10.93
N ASP A 52 -11.88 3.22 11.27
CA ASP A 52 -10.47 3.52 11.02
C ASP A 52 -9.58 2.66 11.94
N PRO A 53 -8.30 2.43 11.59
CA PRO A 53 -7.37 1.75 12.47
C PRO A 53 -7.18 2.52 13.78
N THR A 54 -7.20 1.79 14.90
CA THR A 54 -6.87 2.33 16.23
C THR A 54 -5.37 2.46 16.47
N LEU A 55 -4.56 1.64 15.80
CA LEU A 55 -3.11 1.69 15.86
C LEU A 55 -2.52 1.45 14.48
N VAL A 56 -1.50 2.25 14.15
CA VAL A 56 -0.72 2.11 12.92
C VAL A 56 0.77 2.27 13.22
N ALA A 57 1.59 1.35 12.70
CA ALA A 57 3.05 1.37 12.88
C ALA A 57 3.81 2.21 11.81
N GLY A 58 3.09 2.82 10.86
CA GLY A 58 3.60 3.59 9.73
C GLY A 58 3.47 5.11 9.86
N GLY A 59 3.81 5.82 8.79
CA GLY A 59 3.63 7.26 8.66
C GLY A 59 2.24 7.66 8.14
N ASN A 60 1.55 6.78 7.41
CA ASN A 60 0.12 6.92 7.14
C ASN A 60 -0.67 6.62 8.42
N ALA A 61 -1.47 7.57 8.92
CA ALA A 61 -2.22 7.40 10.17
C ALA A 61 -3.43 6.48 10.03
N ASP A 62 -3.96 6.36 8.81
CA ASP A 62 -5.23 5.67 8.54
C ASP A 62 -5.01 4.35 7.77
N GLY A 63 -3.77 3.87 7.68
CA GLY A 63 -3.47 2.64 6.94
C GLY A 63 -1.99 2.30 6.86
N ILE A 64 -1.44 2.19 5.65
CA ILE A 64 -0.07 1.72 5.45
C ILE A 64 0.79 2.67 4.61
N ASP A 65 2.09 2.63 4.86
CA ASP A 65 3.11 3.21 3.99
C ASP A 65 3.41 2.25 2.85
N LEU A 66 3.26 2.73 1.62
CA LEU A 66 3.55 1.95 0.43
C LEU A 66 4.32 2.83 -0.55
N GLN A 67 5.50 2.40 -0.96
CA GLN A 67 6.33 3.16 -1.90
C GLN A 67 6.87 2.28 -3.02
N VAL A 68 6.92 2.88 -4.20
CA VAL A 68 7.43 2.24 -5.42
C VAL A 68 8.58 3.03 -6.00
N PHE A 69 9.61 2.33 -6.43
CA PHE A 69 10.71 2.86 -7.23
C PHE A 69 10.79 2.13 -8.57
N SER A 70 11.02 2.87 -9.66
CA SER A 70 11.43 2.30 -10.94
C SER A 70 12.38 3.26 -11.65
N ASN A 71 13.57 2.77 -12.03
CA ASN A 71 14.47 3.52 -12.92
C ASN A 71 14.37 3.09 -14.39
N SER A 72 13.49 2.14 -14.73
CA SER A 72 13.35 1.63 -16.09
C SER A 72 12.66 2.67 -16.98
N GLY A 73 13.30 3.02 -18.10
CA GLY A 73 12.74 3.93 -19.09
C GLY A 73 11.79 3.28 -20.10
N VAL A 74 11.63 1.95 -20.05
CA VAL A 74 10.87 1.18 -21.05
C VAL A 74 9.82 0.24 -20.46
N MET A 75 10.04 -0.26 -19.23
CA MET A 75 9.09 -1.17 -18.58
C MET A 75 8.01 -0.39 -17.85
N ILE A 76 6.80 -0.95 -17.81
CA ILE A 76 5.70 -0.48 -16.98
C ILE A 76 5.60 -1.38 -15.75
N TRP A 77 5.73 -0.79 -14.58
CA TRP A 77 5.51 -1.51 -13.32
C TRP A 77 4.02 -1.62 -13.01
N GLN A 78 3.69 -2.69 -12.31
CA GLN A 78 2.35 -3.05 -11.86
C GLN A 78 2.44 -3.38 -10.37
N LEU A 79 1.56 -2.77 -9.59
CA LEU A 79 1.44 -2.96 -8.15
C LEU A 79 0.09 -3.58 -7.85
N GLU A 80 0.11 -4.69 -7.11
CA GLU A 80 -1.07 -5.45 -6.76
C GLU A 80 -1.07 -5.80 -5.27
N THR A 81 -2.25 -6.12 -4.76
CA THR A 81 -2.46 -6.56 -3.37
C THR A 81 -3.39 -7.76 -3.27
N SER A 82 -3.24 -8.57 -2.22
CA SER A 82 -4.14 -9.69 -1.88
C SER A 82 -4.07 -10.01 -0.38
N GLY A 83 -5.12 -10.60 0.20
CA GLY A 83 -5.11 -11.12 1.57
C GLY A 83 -4.77 -12.62 1.65
N SER A 84 -4.48 -13.09 2.87
CA SER A 84 -4.19 -14.50 3.17
C SER A 84 -5.41 -15.40 3.36
N GLY A 85 -6.58 -14.80 3.54
CA GLY A 85 -7.83 -15.47 3.92
C GLY A 85 -8.62 -14.63 4.91
N ASP A 86 -9.71 -15.20 5.41
CA ASP A 86 -10.60 -14.57 6.39
C ASP A 86 -9.93 -14.47 7.77
N PHE A 87 -10.37 -13.50 8.58
CA PHE A 87 -9.90 -13.33 9.95
C PHE A 87 -10.41 -14.46 10.85
N THR A 88 -11.69 -14.77 10.73
CA THR A 88 -12.40 -15.86 11.42
C THR A 88 -13.49 -16.41 10.50
N PRO A 89 -14.22 -17.48 10.87
CA PRO A 89 -15.37 -17.94 10.08
C PRO A 89 -16.53 -16.94 9.98
N THR A 90 -16.59 -15.94 10.86
CA THR A 90 -17.63 -14.90 10.89
C THR A 90 -17.12 -13.52 10.50
N ILE A 91 -15.79 -13.34 10.44
CA ILE A 91 -15.15 -12.10 10.01
C ILE A 91 -14.34 -12.39 8.74
N ALA A 92 -14.96 -12.10 7.60
CA ALA A 92 -14.42 -12.36 6.26
C ALA A 92 -13.36 -11.33 5.85
N LEU A 93 -12.52 -11.69 4.87
CA LEU A 93 -11.51 -10.76 4.35
C LEU A 93 -12.11 -9.55 3.64
N ASP A 94 -13.27 -9.70 3.01
CA ASP A 94 -13.93 -8.63 2.26
C ASP A 94 -14.55 -7.55 3.15
N GLN A 95 -14.57 -7.76 4.47
CA GLN A 95 -14.85 -6.72 5.46
C GLN A 95 -13.66 -5.77 5.70
N LEU A 96 -12.45 -6.12 5.23
CA LEU A 96 -11.33 -5.18 5.21
C LEU A 96 -11.29 -4.48 3.85
N TYR A 97 -11.28 -3.16 3.86
CA TYR A 97 -11.23 -2.34 2.65
C TYR A 97 -9.94 -1.53 2.59
N TYR A 98 -9.54 -1.19 1.37
CA TYR A 98 -8.46 -0.24 1.10
C TYR A 98 -8.88 0.85 0.11
N ALA A 99 -8.24 2.01 0.22
CA ALA A 99 -8.39 3.13 -0.71
C ALA A 99 -7.07 3.90 -0.85
N ILE A 100 -7.04 4.88 -1.75
CA ILE A 100 -5.91 5.82 -1.84
C ILE A 100 -5.85 6.71 -0.59
N ASP A 101 -4.65 6.98 -0.10
CA ASP A 101 -4.40 7.92 1.02
C ASP A 101 -5.18 9.24 0.87
N GLY A 102 -5.90 9.61 1.93
CA GLY A 102 -6.79 10.76 2.03
C GLY A 102 -8.22 10.49 1.58
N THR A 103 -8.62 9.22 1.42
CA THR A 103 -10.02 8.88 1.10
C THR A 103 -10.87 9.00 2.36
N GLY A 104 -11.99 9.73 2.27
CA GLY A 104 -12.87 9.89 3.42
C GLY A 104 -13.48 8.56 3.88
N ASN A 105 -13.57 8.39 5.21
CA ASN A 105 -14.20 7.24 5.85
C ASN A 105 -15.67 7.08 5.37
N PRO A 106 -16.12 5.87 4.99
CA PRO A 106 -17.49 5.66 4.55
C PRO A 106 -18.53 5.95 5.65
N PRO A 107 -19.74 6.38 5.28
CA PRO A 107 -20.84 6.46 6.23
C PRO A 107 -21.37 5.06 6.58
N ASP A 108 -21.67 4.84 7.86
CA ASP A 108 -22.37 3.65 8.34
C ASP A 108 -23.68 3.39 7.59
N GLY A 109 -24.01 2.10 7.40
CA GLY A 109 -25.24 1.65 6.76
C GLY A 109 -25.26 1.76 5.23
N ILE A 110 -24.15 2.17 4.59
CA ILE A 110 -24.01 2.20 3.13
C ILE A 110 -23.03 1.13 2.68
N ASP A 111 -23.49 0.19 1.87
CA ASP A 111 -22.70 -0.92 1.32
C ASP A 111 -23.06 -1.13 -0.17
N PRO A 112 -22.07 -1.23 -1.09
CA PRO A 112 -20.64 -1.12 -0.87
C PRO A 112 -20.18 0.32 -0.57
N PRO A 113 -19.08 0.49 0.20
CA PRO A 113 -18.53 1.81 0.51
C PRO A 113 -17.95 2.48 -0.76
N ALA A 114 -18.45 3.66 -1.11
CA ALA A 114 -18.02 4.37 -2.30
C ALA A 114 -16.55 4.83 -2.22
N GLY A 115 -15.73 4.48 -3.20
CA GLY A 115 -14.31 4.84 -3.25
C GLY A 115 -13.37 3.86 -2.55
N TRP A 116 -13.93 2.81 -1.95
CA TRP A 116 -13.20 1.77 -1.23
C TRP A 116 -13.28 0.44 -1.97
N THR A 117 -12.21 -0.34 -1.88
CA THR A 117 -12.12 -1.68 -2.50
C THR A 117 -11.93 -2.72 -1.42
N ALA A 118 -12.80 -3.73 -1.37
CA ALA A 118 -12.65 -4.86 -0.47
C ALA A 118 -11.39 -5.68 -0.83
N PHE A 119 -10.68 -6.18 0.18
CA PHE A 119 -9.60 -7.13 -0.05
C PHE A 119 -10.14 -8.46 -0.58
N THR A 120 -9.33 -9.14 -1.38
CA THR A 120 -9.64 -10.49 -1.87
C THR A 120 -8.43 -11.39 -1.75
N ASN A 121 -8.65 -12.72 -1.84
CA ASN A 121 -7.57 -13.70 -1.86
C ASN A 121 -6.83 -13.76 -3.21
N ALA A 122 -7.28 -13.02 -4.22
CA ALA A 122 -6.62 -12.89 -5.50
C ALA A 122 -5.82 -11.57 -5.56
N TYR A 123 -4.70 -11.57 -6.30
CA TYR A 123 -3.99 -10.33 -6.58
C TYR A 123 -4.85 -9.41 -7.45
N VAL A 124 -5.14 -8.23 -6.94
CA VAL A 124 -5.87 -7.16 -7.63
C VAL A 124 -4.92 -5.96 -7.82
N GLY A 125 -4.95 -5.38 -9.03
CA GLY A 125 -4.14 -4.20 -9.36
C GLY A 125 -4.61 -2.96 -8.62
N ILE A 126 -3.68 -2.26 -7.96
CA ILE A 126 -3.94 -1.01 -7.24
C ILE A 126 -3.24 0.20 -7.89
N ALA A 127 -2.12 0.00 -8.59
CA ALA A 127 -1.46 1.06 -9.33
C ALA A 127 -0.55 0.51 -10.44
N SER A 128 -0.23 1.36 -11.42
CA SER A 128 0.79 1.09 -12.43
C SER A 128 1.50 2.37 -12.84
N GLY A 129 2.67 2.24 -13.49
CA GLY A 129 3.40 3.40 -14.00
C GLY A 129 4.73 3.08 -14.66
N GLY A 130 5.40 4.13 -15.14
CA GLY A 130 6.75 4.04 -15.73
C GLY A 130 7.85 4.43 -14.74
N LYS A 131 8.95 4.97 -15.27
CA LYS A 131 10.06 5.52 -14.48
C LYS A 131 9.58 6.52 -13.43
N THR A 132 10.09 6.40 -12.19
CA THR A 132 9.87 7.35 -11.10
C THR A 132 11.06 8.30 -10.94
N THR A 133 10.86 9.43 -10.25
CA THR A 133 11.92 10.41 -9.90
C THR A 133 12.60 10.10 -8.56
N GLY A 134 12.35 8.92 -8.00
CA GLY A 134 12.74 8.49 -6.65
C GLY A 134 11.77 7.44 -6.13
N TRP A 135 11.70 7.26 -4.81
CA TRP A 135 10.60 6.54 -4.19
C TRP A 135 9.33 7.39 -4.30
N SER A 136 8.28 6.82 -4.89
CA SER A 136 6.98 7.46 -5.05
C SER A 136 6.00 6.86 -4.06
N SER A 137 5.31 7.70 -3.30
CA SER A 137 4.24 7.25 -2.40
C SER A 137 3.07 6.65 -3.20
N ARG A 138 2.54 5.58 -2.62
CA ARG A 138 1.34 4.82 -3.00
C ARG A 138 0.60 4.36 -1.73
N ASN A 139 0.72 5.11 -0.64
CA ASN A 139 0.05 4.86 0.62
C ASN A 139 -1.42 4.48 0.41
N GLN A 140 -1.91 3.58 1.26
CA GLN A 140 -3.29 3.12 1.24
C GLN A 140 -3.89 3.35 2.61
N ASP A 141 -5.10 3.87 2.65
CA ASP A 141 -5.92 3.92 3.86
C ASP A 141 -6.70 2.62 3.94
N TYR A 142 -6.95 2.13 5.16
CA TYR A 142 -7.75 0.96 5.43
C TYR A 142 -8.95 1.30 6.29
N VAL A 143 -10.07 0.61 6.07
CA VAL A 143 -11.20 0.59 7.02
C VAL A 143 -11.69 -0.84 7.22
N PHE A 144 -12.15 -1.11 8.44
CA PHE A 144 -12.83 -2.36 8.77
C PHE A 144 -14.34 -2.16 8.80
N GLN A 145 -15.06 -3.03 8.11
CA GLN A 145 -16.52 -3.07 8.01
C GLN A 145 -17.08 -4.05 9.05
N ALA A 146 -17.57 -3.55 10.18
CA ALA A 146 -18.23 -4.40 11.16
C ALA A 146 -19.67 -4.72 10.71
N GLU A 147 -20.04 -6.00 10.79
CA GLU A 147 -21.34 -6.55 10.41
C GLU A 147 -22.11 -7.08 11.62
N THR A 148 -23.38 -7.44 11.42
CA THR A 148 -24.28 -7.86 12.52
C THR A 148 -23.98 -9.25 13.08
N ASP A 149 -23.29 -10.08 12.31
CA ASP A 149 -22.97 -11.48 12.60
C ASP A 149 -21.49 -11.69 12.94
N ASP A 150 -20.71 -10.63 13.06
CA ASP A 150 -19.34 -10.68 13.59
C ASP A 150 -19.34 -11.19 15.04
N ASP A 151 -18.62 -12.30 15.28
CA ASP A 151 -18.41 -12.81 16.62
C ASP A 151 -17.22 -12.10 17.31
N PRO A 152 -17.28 -11.88 18.64
CA PRO A 152 -16.15 -11.33 19.38
C PRO A 152 -14.87 -12.17 19.20
N THR A 153 -13.75 -11.49 18.96
CA THR A 153 -12.42 -12.10 18.81
C THR A 153 -11.42 -11.48 19.78
N ALA A 154 -10.40 -12.26 20.19
CA ALA A 154 -9.32 -11.81 21.06
C ALA A 154 -8.07 -11.33 20.29
N GLY A 155 -8.21 -11.09 18.98
CA GLY A 155 -7.12 -10.67 18.08
C GLY A 155 -6.93 -11.63 16.91
N ALA A 156 -7.86 -11.61 15.95
CA ALA A 156 -7.71 -12.30 14.68
C ALA A 156 -6.84 -11.47 13.73
N THR A 157 -6.04 -12.14 12.88
CA THR A 157 -5.09 -11.45 12.01
C THR A 157 -5.06 -12.10 10.63
N VAL A 158 -4.96 -11.26 9.60
CA VAL A 158 -4.68 -11.65 8.22
C VAL A 158 -3.36 -11.03 7.77
N ILE A 159 -2.73 -11.63 6.76
CA ILE A 159 -1.54 -11.09 6.10
C ILE A 159 -1.97 -10.49 4.78
N ILE A 160 -1.64 -9.21 4.55
CA ILE A 160 -1.81 -8.53 3.27
C ILE A 160 -0.50 -8.60 2.49
N TYR A 161 -0.55 -9.16 1.28
CA TYR A 161 0.57 -9.31 0.38
C TYR A 161 0.57 -8.22 -0.67
N TYR A 162 1.70 -7.55 -0.83
CA TYR A 162 1.93 -6.63 -1.93
C TYR A 162 2.91 -7.23 -2.93
N ARG A 163 2.56 -7.12 -4.22
CA ARG A 163 3.40 -7.59 -5.33
C ARG A 163 3.69 -6.44 -6.28
N LEU A 164 4.98 -6.24 -6.56
CA LEU A 164 5.46 -5.33 -7.60
C LEU A 164 6.19 -6.12 -8.67
N TYR A 165 5.79 -5.96 -9.93
CA TYR A 165 6.46 -6.54 -11.09
C TYR A 165 6.50 -5.53 -12.23
N ALA A 166 7.32 -5.78 -13.25
CA ALA A 166 7.46 -4.91 -14.41
C ALA A 166 7.62 -5.71 -15.70
N GLN A 167 7.02 -5.21 -16.76
CA GLN A 167 7.02 -5.80 -18.11
C GLN A 167 7.21 -4.74 -19.18
#